data_AF-A0A1T3DIV2-F1
#
_entry.id   AF-A0A1T3DIV2-F1
#
_cell.length_a   1.000
_cell.length_b   1.000
_cell.length_c   1.000
_cell.angle_alpha   90.00
_cell.angle_beta   90.00
_cell.angle_gamma   90.00
#
_symmetry.space_group_name_H-M   'P 1'
#
loop_
_entity.id
_entity.type
_entity.pdbx_description
1 polymer ?
#
loop_
_entity_poly.entity_id
_entity_poly.type
_entity_poly.pdbx_seq_one_letter_code
_entity_poly.pdbx_strand_id
1 'polypeptide(L)' 'MQYQLWAIADGKPVNAGMYTEEKDSKIAISKIPKAQVFAITLEKENRSEIPTMENMFVMGGT' A
#
# COMPACT_ATOMS: atom_id res chain seq x y z
N MET A 1 8.01 6.69 -11.39
CA MET A 1 6.75 6.24 -10.76
C MET A 1 7.12 5.38 -9.57
N GLN A 2 6.37 5.44 -8.48
CA GLN A 2 6.70 4.76 -7.22
C GLN A 2 5.54 3.86 -6.79
N TYR A 3 5.84 2.71 -6.20
CA TYR A 3 4.82 1.79 -5.70
C TYR A 3 4.46 2.11 -4.26
N GLN A 4 3.19 2.39 -4.00
CA GLN A 4 2.65 2.66 -2.66
C GLN A 4 1.85 1.45 -2.19
N LEU A 5 2.16 0.95 -0.99
CA LEU A 5 1.42 -0.13 -0.34
C LEU A 5 0.29 0.47 0.50
N TRP A 6 -0.85 -0.24 0.47
CA TRP A 6 -2.05 0.06 1.23
C TRP A 6 -2.54 -1.19 1.93
N ALA A 7 -3.18 -1.00 3.08
CA ALA A 7 -4.04 -2.00 3.68
C ALA A 7 -5.47 -1.48 3.70
N ILE A 8 -6.44 -2.34 3.44
CA ILE A 8 -7.85 -2.03 3.65
C ILE A 8 -8.20 -2.46 5.07
N ALA A 9 -8.53 -1.51 5.94
CA ALA A 9 -9.00 -1.76 7.30
C ALA A 9 -10.36 -1.10 7.48
N ASP A 10 -11.34 -1.86 7.97
CA ASP A 10 -12.74 -1.43 8.09
C ASP A 10 -13.29 -0.81 6.78
N GLY A 11 -12.95 -1.41 5.64
CA GLY A 11 -13.37 -0.94 4.30
C GLY A 11 -12.67 0.32 3.79
N LYS A 12 -11.67 0.86 4.51
CA LYS A 12 -10.95 2.08 4.13
C LYS A 12 -9.47 1.81 3.83
N PRO A 13 -8.89 2.44 2.79
CA PRO A 13 -7.47 2.34 2.53
C PRO A 13 -6.66 3.10 3.59
N VAL A 14 -5.67 2.41 4.15
CA VAL A 14 -4.70 2.91 5.13
C VAL A 14 -3.32 2.82 4.50
N ASN A 15 -2.57 3.92 4.57
CA ASN A 15 -1.20 3.97 4.02
C ASN A 15 -0.29 2.99 4.77
N ALA A 16 0.25 2.01 4.04
CA ALA A 16 1.18 1.00 4.58
C ALA A 16 2.66 1.32 4.25
N GLY A 17 2.89 2.45 3.58
CA GLY A 17 4.20 2.99 3.22
C GLY A 17 4.60 2.79 1.76
N MET A 18 5.60 3.56 1.34
CA MET A 18 6.17 3.51 0.00
C MET A 18 7.16 2.34 -0.10
N TYR A 19 7.06 1.59 -1.18
CA TYR A 19 8.08 0.63 -1.59
C TYR A 19 9.24 1.37 -2.23
N THR A 20 10.46 1.03 -1.81
CA THR A 20 11.71 1.57 -2.33
C THR A 20 12.64 0.38 -2.56
N GLU A 21 13.37 0.33 -3.67
CA GLU A 21 14.26 -0.79 -3.98
C GLU A 21 15.35 -1.03 -2.91
N GLU A 22 15.74 0.03 -2.18
CA GLU A 22 16.69 -0.05 -1.06
C GLU A 22 16.11 -0.69 0.21
N LYS A 23 14.79 -0.81 0.33
CA LYS A 23 14.16 -1.48 1.47
C LYS A 23 14.17 -2.97 1.22
N ASP A 24 15.33 -3.53 1.54
CA ASP A 24 15.58 -4.96 1.64
C ASP A 24 14.37 -5.64 2.33
N SER A 25 13.86 -6.68 1.68
CA SER A 25 12.55 -7.35 1.84
C SER A 25 12.20 -7.90 3.24
N LYS A 26 12.95 -7.53 4.26
CA LYS A 26 12.89 -8.04 5.64
C LYS A 26 12.38 -7.04 6.67
N ILE A 27 12.14 -5.79 6.28
CA ILE A 27 11.63 -4.76 7.19
C ILE A 27 10.15 -4.52 6.90
N ALA A 28 9.29 -4.84 7.87
CA ALA A 28 7.87 -4.51 7.79
C ALA A 28 7.70 -2.98 7.67
N ILE A 29 7.20 -2.53 6.52
CA ILE A 29 7.03 -1.11 6.20
C ILE A 29 5.94 -0.49 7.11
N SER A 30 4.94 -1.29 7.53
CA SER A 30 3.94 -0.90 8.52
C SER A 30 3.30 -2.13 9.17
N LYS A 31 2.86 -2.00 10.43
CA LYS A 31 2.01 -3.00 11.12
C LYS A 31 0.60 -2.43 11.21
N ILE A 32 -0.32 -2.98 10.42
CA ILE A 32 -1.72 -2.52 10.38
C ILE A 32 -2.61 -3.63 10.95
N PRO A 33 -2.95 -3.57 12.25
CA PRO A 33 -3.84 -4.55 12.85
C PRO A 33 -5.23 -4.45 12.21
N LYS A 34 -5.87 -5.60 11.96
CA LYS A 34 -7.18 -5.73 11.28
C LYS A 34 -7.19 -5.34 9.79
N ALA A 35 -6.05 -5.40 9.11
CA ALA A 35 -6.03 -5.35 7.65
C ALA A 35 -6.86 -6.53 7.09
N GLN A 36 -7.89 -6.22 6.31
CA GLN A 36 -8.74 -7.17 5.62
C GLN A 36 -8.09 -7.62 4.29
N VAL A 37 -7.49 -6.67 3.57
CA VAL A 37 -6.89 -6.88 2.25
C VAL A 37 -5.69 -5.95 2.07
N PHE A 38 -4.73 -6.31 1.25
CA PHE A 38 -3.61 -5.44 0.86
C PHE A 38 -3.70 -5.04 -0.62
N ALA A 39 -3.28 -3.82 -0.92
CA ALA A 39 -3.27 -3.30 -2.28
C ALA A 39 -1.99 -2.51 -2.57
N ILE A 40 -1.58 -2.48 -3.83
CA ILE A 40 -0.45 -1.66 -4.32
C ILE A 40 -0.98 -0.71 -5.39
N THR A 41 -0.61 0.56 -5.30
CA THR A 41 -0.86 1.56 -6.36
C THR A 41 0.45 2.07 -6.95
N LEU A 42 0.40 2.49 -8.22
CA LEU A 42 1.50 3.14 -8.92
C LEU A 42 1.30 4.66 -8.88
N GLU A 43 2.01 5.33 -7.97
CA GLU A 43 1.86 6.77 -7.71
C GLU A 43 2.97 7.59 -8.39
N LYS A 44 2.69 8.88 -8.65
CA LYS A 44 3.70 9.86 -9.09
C LYS A 44 4.55 10.31 -7.87
N GLU A 45 5.67 11.00 -8.11
CA GLU A 45 6.64 11.38 -7.04
C GLU A 45 6.08 12.24 -5.90
N ASN A 46 4.90 12.85 -6.08
CA ASN A 46 4.18 13.51 -5.00
C ASN A 46 3.22 12.53 -4.32
N ARG A 47 3.52 12.18 -3.07
CA ARG A 47 2.74 11.30 -2.21
C ARG A 47 1.25 11.67 -2.29
N SER A 48 0.42 10.71 -2.70
CA SER A 48 -1.02 10.91 -2.71
C SER A 48 -1.60 10.61 -1.31
N GLU A 49 -2.49 11.48 -0.82
CA GLU A 49 -3.22 11.25 0.43
C GLU A 49 -4.24 10.10 0.31
N ILE A 50 -4.68 9.82 -0.92
CA ILE A 50 -5.64 8.78 -1.26
C ILE A 50 -5.13 7.90 -2.41
N PRO A 51 -5.43 6.59 -2.42
CA PRO A 51 -4.97 5.72 -3.49
C PRO A 51 -5.52 6.16 -4.84
N THR A 52 -4.66 6.23 -5.86
CA THR A 52 -5.14 6.34 -7.24
C THR A 52 -5.77 5.01 -7.66
N MET A 53 -7.10 5.01 -7.82
CA MET A 53 -7.87 3.81 -8.20
C MET A 53 -7.56 3.34 -9.63
N GLU A 54 -6.93 4.16 -10.46
CA GLU A 54 -6.56 3.84 -11.84
C GLU A 54 -5.59 2.64 -11.96
N ASN A 55 -4.74 2.41 -10.95
CA ASN A 55 -3.73 1.35 -10.96
C ASN A 55 -3.68 0.57 -9.64
N MET A 56 -4.84 0.25 -9.06
CA MET A 56 -4.91 -0.53 -7.83
C MET A 56 -4.83 -2.03 -8.12
N PHE A 57 -3.74 -2.66 -7.68
CA PHE A 57 -3.56 -4.11 -7.72
C PHE A 57 -3.83 -4.69 -6.33
N VAL A 58 -4.90 -5.47 -6.20
CA VAL A 58 -5.33 -6.07 -4.93
C VAL A 58 -4.72 -7.46 -4.80
N MET A 59 -4.03 -7.73 -3.70
CA MET A 59 -3.65 -9.09 -3.31
C MET A 59 -4.61 -9.58 -2.23
N GLY A 60 -5.38 -10.62 -2.56
CA GLY A 60 -6.51 -11.11 -1.76
C GLY A 60 -6.12 -11.60 -0.36
N GLY A 61 -6.99 -11.33 0.61
CA GLY A 61 -6.96 -11.91 1.95
C GLY A 61 -7.65 -13.27 1.99
N THR A 62 -7.28 -14.09 2.98
CA THR A 62 -7.88 -15.38 3.29
C THR A 62 -9.22 -15.25 4.00
#